data_AF-A0A502KVG0-F1
#
_entry.id   AF-A0A502KVG0-F1
#
_cell.length_a   1.000
_cell.length_b   1.000
_cell.length_c   1.000
_cell.angle_alpha   90.00
_cell.angle_beta   90.00
_cell.angle_gamma   90.00
#
_symmetry.space_group_name_H-M   'P 1'
#
loop_
_entity.id
_entity.type
_entity.pdbx_description
1 polymer ?
#
loop_
_entity_poly.entity_id
_entity_poly.type
_entity_poly.pdbx_seq_one_letter_code
_entity_poly.pdbx_strand_id
1 'polypeptide(L)'
;MDINKLFDEALLAQAAYADELPPGMAEEQLINALKALEPKGLTQAQAEYFASKYIVVQQDNNLETGFSATLFQNIETGEYHLANRGTDGVLDGDWTDANASNSSLNMPSTAHQSQALVQFTFEKLQNEQCLPIREAF
;
A
#
# COMPACT_ATOMS: atom_id res chain seq x y z
N MET A 1 -3.85 -5.12 -22.94
CA MET A 1 -3.20 -5.64 -21.72
C MET A 1 -1.76 -5.16 -21.77
N ASP A 2 -1.38 -4.31 -20.82
CA ASP A 2 -0.01 -3.78 -20.74
C ASP A 2 0.74 -4.55 -19.64
N ILE A 3 1.75 -5.32 -20.05
CA ILE A 3 2.49 -6.19 -19.15
C ILE A 3 3.36 -5.41 -18.16
N ASN A 4 3.84 -4.23 -18.54
CA ASN A 4 4.66 -3.40 -17.67
C ASN A 4 3.81 -2.83 -16.54
N LYS A 5 2.59 -2.40 -16.86
CA LYS A 5 1.64 -1.93 -15.86
C LYS A 5 1.31 -3.05 -14.85
N LEU A 6 1.05 -4.26 -15.33
CA LEU A 6 0.77 -5.40 -14.45
C LEU A 6 1.96 -5.77 -13.57
N PHE A 7 3.19 -5.63 -14.08
CA PHE A 7 4.39 -5.83 -13.30
C PHE A 7 4.52 -4.80 -12.16
N ASP A 8 4.30 -3.52 -12.46
CA ASP A 8 4.36 -2.45 -11.46
C ASP A 8 3.25 -2.62 -10.39
N GLU A 9 2.04 -2.98 -10.79
CA GLU A 9 0.92 -3.28 -9.88
C GLU A 9 1.21 -4.50 -9.00
N ALA A 10 1.85 -5.54 -9.54
CA ALA A 10 2.25 -6.73 -8.77
C ALA A 10 3.32 -6.39 -7.72
N LEU A 11 4.29 -5.51 -8.05
CA LEU A 11 5.29 -5.06 -7.08
C LEU A 11 4.66 -4.22 -5.96
N LEU A 12 3.72 -3.32 -6.28
CA LEU A 12 2.96 -2.55 -5.28
C LEU A 12 2.18 -3.47 -4.34
N ALA A 13 1.50 -4.47 -4.89
CA ALA A 13 0.77 -5.46 -4.10
C ALA A 13 1.70 -6.26 -3.17
N GLN A 14 2.86 -6.69 -3.66
CA GLN A 14 3.84 -7.41 -2.84
C GLN A 14 4.48 -6.50 -1.78
N ALA A 15 4.76 -5.24 -2.11
CA ALA A 15 5.29 -4.26 -1.17
C ALA A 15 4.33 -3.95 -0.01
N ALA A 16 3.01 -4.08 -0.20
CA ALA A 16 2.03 -3.94 0.88
C ALA A 16 2.18 -5.01 1.98
N TYR A 17 2.89 -6.11 1.70
CA TYR A 17 3.23 -7.12 2.70
C TYR A 17 4.40 -6.75 3.61
N ALA A 18 5.12 -5.67 3.32
CA ALA A 18 6.16 -5.19 4.23
C ALA A 18 5.54 -4.61 5.49
N ASP A 19 6.13 -4.93 6.62
CA ASP A 19 5.80 -4.34 7.90
C ASP A 19 6.67 -3.10 8.13
N GLU A 20 6.15 -2.14 8.89
CA GLU A 20 6.89 -0.97 9.38
C GLU A 20 7.54 -0.15 8.26
N LEU A 21 6.73 0.32 7.31
CA LEU A 21 7.11 1.28 6.28
C LEU A 21 6.75 2.72 6.73
N PRO A 22 7.63 3.43 7.46
CA PRO A 22 7.37 4.79 7.87
C PRO A 22 7.40 5.77 6.68
N PRO A 23 6.63 6.88 6.75
CA PRO A 23 6.71 7.95 5.77
C PRO A 23 8.13 8.49 5.62
N GLY A 24 8.59 8.67 4.38
CA GLY A 24 9.92 9.23 4.11
C GLY A 24 11.10 8.34 4.51
N MET A 25 10.88 7.03 4.65
CA MET A 25 11.92 6.02 4.80
C MET A 25 13.01 6.18 3.73
N ALA A 26 14.28 5.99 4.12
CA ALA A 26 15.39 6.05 3.17
C ALA A 26 15.37 4.87 2.19
N GLU A 27 15.84 5.08 0.96
CA GLU A 27 15.83 4.10 -0.13
C GLU A 27 16.43 2.74 0.28
N GLU A 28 17.60 2.75 0.94
CA GLU A 28 18.26 1.53 1.41
C GLU A 28 17.41 0.77 2.44
N GLN A 29 16.71 1.48 3.31
CA GLN A 29 15.83 0.87 4.31
C GLN A 29 14.61 0.23 3.64
N LEU A 30 14.05 0.89 2.62
CA LEU A 30 12.93 0.35 1.83
C LEU A 30 13.36 -0.90 1.07
N ILE A 31 14.52 -0.88 0.42
CA ILE A 31 15.07 -2.04 -0.28
C ILE A 31 15.23 -3.23 0.68
N ASN A 32 15.77 -2.98 1.87
CA ASN A 32 15.96 -4.03 2.87
C ASN A 32 14.63 -4.58 3.40
N ALA A 33 13.64 -3.72 3.64
CA ALA A 33 12.30 -4.14 4.08
C ALA A 33 11.61 -5.02 3.01
N LEU A 34 11.67 -4.64 1.74
CA LEU A 34 11.05 -5.38 0.63
C LEU A 34 11.72 -6.74 0.36
N LYS A 35 13.01 -6.86 0.64
CA LYS A 35 13.74 -8.13 0.53
C LYS A 35 13.46 -9.07 1.70
N ALA A 36 13.18 -8.51 2.88
CA ALA A 36 12.98 -9.26 4.12
C ALA A 36 11.58 -9.89 4.24
N LEU A 37 10.71 -9.74 3.23
CA LEU A 37 9.38 -10.38 3.25
C LEU A 37 9.51 -11.90 3.24
N GLU A 38 8.66 -12.56 4.01
CA GLU A 38 8.51 -14.01 4.04
C GLU A 38 7.24 -14.42 3.26
N PRO A 39 7.19 -15.60 2.61
CA PRO A 39 8.26 -16.60 2.50
C PRO A 39 9.30 -16.28 1.41
N LYS A 40 9.02 -15.28 0.55
CA LYS A 40 9.95 -14.77 -0.47
C LYS A 40 9.71 -13.30 -0.74
N GLY A 41 10.64 -12.46 -0.30
CA GLY A 41 10.68 -11.05 -0.66
C GLY A 41 11.08 -10.79 -2.09
N LEU A 42 11.09 -9.51 -2.43
CA LEU A 42 11.53 -9.04 -3.74
C LEU A 42 13.00 -9.38 -3.93
N THR A 43 13.37 -9.72 -5.16
CA THR A 43 14.80 -9.81 -5.50
C THR A 43 15.46 -8.43 -5.35
N GLN A 44 16.79 -8.41 -5.19
CA GLN A 44 17.55 -7.15 -5.09
C GLN A 44 17.17 -6.16 -6.22
N ALA A 45 17.18 -6.63 -7.47
CA ALA A 45 16.86 -5.79 -8.63
C ALA A 45 15.40 -5.30 -8.63
N GLN A 46 14.45 -6.10 -8.16
CA GLN A 46 13.05 -5.68 -8.03
C GLN A 46 12.88 -4.64 -6.91
N ALA A 47 13.57 -4.82 -5.79
CA ALA A 47 13.51 -3.90 -4.66
C ALA A 47 14.17 -2.55 -5.01
N GLU A 48 15.33 -2.57 -5.67
CA GLU A 48 16.00 -1.37 -6.20
C GLU A 48 15.11 -0.66 -7.24
N TYR A 49 14.55 -1.42 -8.19
CA TYR A 49 13.62 -0.86 -9.17
C TYR A 49 12.42 -0.21 -8.48
N PHE A 50 11.82 -0.87 -7.49
CA PHE A 50 10.69 -0.34 -6.75
C PHE A 50 11.06 0.95 -6.00
N ALA A 51 12.16 0.94 -5.24
CA ALA A 51 12.59 2.07 -4.44
C ALA A 51 13.03 3.28 -5.30
N SER A 52 13.50 3.03 -6.53
CA SER A 52 13.79 4.09 -7.50
C SER A 52 12.54 4.75 -8.10
N LYS A 53 11.38 4.10 -8.00
CA LYS A 53 10.12 4.57 -8.58
C LYS A 53 9.12 5.08 -7.56
N TYR A 54 9.11 4.54 -6.35
CA TYR A 54 8.08 4.80 -5.37
C TYR A 54 8.65 5.21 -4.03
N ILE A 55 7.98 6.17 -3.40
CA ILE A 55 8.19 6.51 -1.98
C ILE A 55 6.99 6.09 -1.15
N VAL A 56 7.24 5.75 0.12
CA VAL A 56 6.18 5.48 1.09
C VAL A 56 5.67 6.80 1.65
N VAL A 57 4.38 7.06 1.45
CA VAL A 57 3.70 8.26 1.98
C VAL A 57 3.09 7.98 3.34
N GLN A 58 2.47 6.81 3.50
CA GLN A 58 1.84 6.36 4.73
C GLN A 58 1.64 4.84 4.68
N GLN A 59 1.75 4.18 5.83
CA GLN A 59 1.26 2.83 6.02
C GLN A 59 0.33 2.78 7.23
N ASP A 60 -0.70 1.96 7.14
CA ASP A 60 -1.47 1.46 8.28
C ASP A 60 -1.39 -0.06 8.26
N ASN A 61 -0.85 -0.63 9.32
CA ASN A 61 -0.57 -2.05 9.43
C ASN A 61 -1.24 -2.57 10.70
N ASN A 62 -2.22 -3.44 10.55
CA ASN A 62 -2.93 -4.09 11.64
C ASN A 62 -2.51 -5.56 11.70
N LEU A 63 -1.48 -5.83 12.50
CA LEU A 63 -0.93 -7.17 12.72
C LEU A 63 -1.93 -8.15 13.34
N GLU A 64 -2.95 -7.67 14.07
CA GLU A 64 -3.97 -8.53 14.70
C GLU A 64 -4.93 -9.14 13.67
N THR A 65 -5.21 -8.39 12.60
CA THR A 65 -6.13 -8.83 11.52
C THR A 65 -5.38 -9.35 10.29
N GLY A 66 -4.08 -9.07 10.18
CA GLY A 66 -3.28 -9.31 8.97
C GLY A 66 -3.58 -8.31 7.84
N PHE A 67 -4.39 -7.29 8.09
CA PHE A 67 -4.64 -6.21 7.14
C PHE A 67 -3.48 -5.22 7.14
N SER A 68 -3.05 -4.80 5.94
CA SER A 68 -2.13 -3.67 5.77
C SER A 68 -2.52 -2.90 4.53
N ALA A 69 -2.45 -1.57 4.63
CA ALA A 69 -2.64 -0.67 3.52
C ALA A 69 -1.48 0.33 3.48
N THR A 70 -0.83 0.43 2.33
CA THR A 70 0.28 1.34 2.11
C THR A 70 -0.04 2.27 0.95
N LEU A 71 0.09 3.57 1.21
CA LEU A 71 0.03 4.61 0.20
C LEU A 71 1.43 4.88 -0.32
N PHE A 72 1.64 4.60 -1.60
CA PHE A 72 2.86 4.91 -2.33
C PHE A 72 2.62 6.12 -3.23
N GLN A 73 3.69 6.87 -3.51
CA GLN A 73 3.69 7.89 -4.55
C GLN A 73 4.77 7.58 -5.57
N ASN A 74 4.41 7.61 -6.85
CA ASN A 74 5.36 7.52 -7.94
C ASN A 74 6.20 8.81 -8.00
N ILE A 75 7.53 8.67 -7.98
CA ILE A 75 8.48 9.79 -7.94
C ILE A 75 8.46 10.60 -9.25
N GLU A 76 8.29 9.92 -10.39
CA GLU A 76 8.34 10.56 -11.71
C GLU A 76 7.02 11.25 -12.06
N THR A 77 5.89 10.58 -11.83
CA THR A 77 4.56 11.06 -12.24
C THR A 77 3.84 11.83 -11.13
N GLY A 78 4.24 11.65 -9.88
CA GLY A 78 3.53 12.17 -8.71
C GLY A 78 2.21 11.44 -8.40
N GLU A 79 1.88 10.38 -9.14
CA GLU A 79 0.65 9.60 -8.96
C GLU A 79 0.67 8.81 -7.64
N TYR A 80 -0.48 8.76 -6.97
CA TYR A 80 -0.64 8.02 -5.73
C TYR A 80 -1.24 6.64 -5.98
N HIS A 81 -0.64 5.63 -5.38
CA HIS A 81 -1.04 4.23 -5.47
C HIS A 81 -1.35 3.70 -4.07
N LEU A 82 -2.60 3.28 -3.84
CA LEU A 82 -3.01 2.62 -2.61
C LEU A 82 -2.96 1.11 -2.81
N ALA A 83 -2.06 0.44 -2.11
CA ALA A 83 -1.93 -1.02 -2.13
C ALA A 83 -2.40 -1.60 -0.80
N ASN A 84 -3.31 -2.58 -0.87
CA ASN A 84 -3.89 -3.24 0.29
C ASN A 84 -3.53 -4.73 0.27
N ARG A 85 -3.25 -5.32 1.43
CA ARG A 85 -3.20 -6.77 1.65
C ARG A 85 -4.19 -7.21 2.72
N GLY A 86 -4.62 -8.46 2.62
CA GLY A 86 -5.34 -9.18 3.66
C GLY A 86 -4.46 -10.28 4.28
N THR A 87 -5.08 -11.11 5.12
CA THR A 87 -4.43 -12.18 5.88
C THR A 87 -3.69 -13.19 4.98
N ASP A 88 -2.45 -13.53 5.35
CA ASP A 88 -1.63 -14.56 4.68
C ASP A 88 -1.67 -15.88 5.47
N GLY A 89 -2.72 -16.69 5.28
CA GLY A 89 -2.92 -17.94 6.01
C GLY A 89 -3.51 -19.05 5.13
N VAL A 90 -2.73 -20.12 4.90
CA VAL A 90 -3.14 -21.29 4.09
C VAL A 90 -4.13 -22.23 4.82
N LEU A 91 -4.27 -22.09 6.14
CA LEU A 91 -5.24 -22.86 6.94
C LEU A 91 -6.51 -22.08 7.31
N ASP A 92 -6.55 -20.78 7.04
CA ASP A 92 -7.80 -20.02 7.06
C ASP A 92 -8.42 -20.15 5.68
N GLY A 93 -9.24 -21.19 5.53
CA GLY A 93 -10.20 -21.32 4.45
C GLY A 93 -11.27 -20.22 4.54
N ASP A 94 -10.86 -18.95 4.57
CA ASP A 94 -11.72 -17.80 4.43
C ASP A 94 -11.61 -17.25 3.00
N TRP A 95 -11.75 -18.13 2.03
CA TRP A 95 -12.09 -17.73 0.66
C TRP A 95 -13.61 -17.68 0.48
N THR A 96 -14.35 -18.40 1.35
CA THR A 96 -15.81 -18.43 1.38
C THR A 96 -16.43 -17.31 2.22
N ASP A 97 -15.78 -16.84 3.28
CA ASP A 97 -16.29 -15.77 4.16
C ASP A 97 -15.83 -14.37 3.70
N ALA A 98 -14.77 -14.23 2.90
CA ALA A 98 -14.45 -13.00 2.17
C ALA A 98 -15.57 -12.61 1.18
N ASN A 99 -16.38 -13.59 0.74
CA ASN A 99 -17.55 -13.38 -0.11
C ASN A 99 -18.87 -13.49 0.68
N ALA A 100 -18.99 -14.39 1.67
CA ALA A 100 -20.20 -14.52 2.49
C ALA A 100 -20.34 -13.40 3.53
N SER A 101 -19.26 -12.85 4.06
CA SER A 101 -19.26 -11.61 4.86
C SER A 101 -19.44 -10.36 4.00
N ASN A 102 -19.18 -10.42 2.70
CA ASN A 102 -19.53 -9.34 1.77
C ASN A 102 -21.02 -9.39 1.35
N SER A 103 -21.65 -10.56 1.49
CA SER A 103 -23.07 -10.81 1.14
C SER A 103 -24.02 -10.79 2.33
N SER A 104 -23.59 -11.18 3.53
CA SER A 104 -24.45 -11.28 4.73
C SER A 104 -24.25 -10.14 5.72
N LEU A 105 -23.13 -9.42 5.60
CA LEU A 105 -22.88 -8.19 6.31
C LEU A 105 -22.65 -7.12 5.23
N ASN A 106 -23.42 -6.03 5.26
CA ASN A 106 -23.00 -4.82 4.58
C ASN A 106 -21.64 -4.39 5.20
N MET A 107 -20.53 -4.87 4.63
CA MET A 107 -19.13 -4.52 4.92
C MET A 107 -18.80 -4.19 6.40
N PRO A 108 -18.36 -5.15 7.23
CA PRO A 108 -17.88 -4.83 8.57
C PRO A 108 -16.39 -5.16 8.76
N SER A 109 -15.68 -4.22 9.37
CA SER A 109 -14.27 -4.24 9.81
C SER A 109 -13.20 -3.82 8.79
N THR A 110 -12.88 -4.60 7.76
CA THR A 110 -11.81 -4.26 6.78
C THR A 110 -12.17 -3.09 5.87
N ALA A 111 -13.46 -2.97 5.54
CA ALA A 111 -14.01 -1.83 4.81
C ALA A 111 -13.94 -0.53 5.60
N HIS A 112 -14.05 -0.57 6.93
CA HIS A 112 -14.02 0.65 7.75
C HIS A 112 -12.59 1.17 7.91
N GLN A 113 -11.61 0.27 8.04
CA GLN A 113 -10.19 0.63 8.06
C GLN A 113 -9.72 1.16 6.69
N SER A 114 -10.09 0.47 5.60
CA SER A 114 -9.80 0.97 4.25
C SER A 114 -10.56 2.26 3.91
N GLN A 115 -11.81 2.44 4.35
CA GLN A 115 -12.52 3.71 4.17
C GLN A 115 -11.90 4.84 5.00
N ALA A 116 -11.49 4.58 6.25
CA ALA A 116 -10.80 5.56 7.07
C ALA A 116 -9.46 5.97 6.43
N LEU A 117 -8.73 5.02 5.84
CA LEU A 117 -7.46 5.30 5.17
C LEU A 117 -7.65 5.98 3.81
N VAL A 118 -8.67 5.59 3.05
CA VAL A 118 -9.09 6.28 1.82
C VAL A 118 -9.54 7.69 2.15
N GLN A 119 -10.35 7.89 3.20
CA GLN A 119 -10.81 9.19 3.67
C GLN A 119 -9.65 10.06 4.16
N PHE A 120 -8.73 9.48 4.95
CA PHE A 120 -7.50 10.16 5.38
C PHE A 120 -6.61 10.51 4.19
N THR A 121 -6.48 9.63 3.20
CA THR A 121 -5.74 9.87 1.96
C THR A 121 -6.40 11.00 1.17
N PHE A 122 -7.73 10.98 1.01
CA PHE A 122 -8.48 12.05 0.36
C PHE A 122 -8.35 13.39 1.10
N GLU A 123 -8.43 13.40 2.43
CA GLU A 123 -8.25 14.62 3.24
C GLU A 123 -6.82 15.15 3.17
N LYS A 124 -5.80 14.29 3.17
CA LYS A 124 -4.40 14.68 3.01
C LYS A 124 -4.13 15.24 1.61
N LEU A 125 -4.65 14.60 0.56
CA LEU A 125 -4.57 15.08 -0.82
C LEU A 125 -5.31 16.42 -1.01
N GLN A 126 -6.49 16.59 -0.38
CA GLN A 126 -7.22 17.85 -0.41
C GLN A 126 -6.48 18.96 0.32
N ASN A 127 -5.84 18.69 1.45
CA ASN A 127 -5.08 19.68 2.20
C ASN A 127 -3.76 20.08 1.52
N GLU A 128 -3.07 19.14 0.86
CA GLU A 128 -1.84 19.46 0.09
C GLU A 128 -2.15 20.26 -1.19
N GLN A 129 -3.31 20.04 -1.83
CA GLN A 129 -3.78 20.87 -2.95
C GLN A 129 -4.42 22.21 -2.52
N CYS A 130 -4.67 22.41 -1.21
CA CYS A 130 -5.22 23.65 -0.66
C CYS A 130 -4.16 24.60 -0.06
N LEU A 131 -2.87 24.46 -0.41
CA LEU A 131 -1.93 25.57 -0.21
C LEU A 131 -2.31 26.71 -1.17
N PRO A 132 -2.75 27.89 -0.68
CA PRO A 132 -3.03 29.01 -1.55
C PRO A 132 -1.72 29.40 -2.24
N ILE A 133 -1.78 29.52 -3.56
CA ILE A 133 -0.80 30.23 -4.38
C ILE A 133 -0.79 31.68 -3.88
N ARG A 134 -0.02 31.96 -2.83
CA ARG A 134 0.16 33.30 -2.29
C ARG A 134 1.42 33.89 -2.94
N GLU A 135 1.18 34.49 -4.09
CA GLU A 135 1.86 35.61 -4.72
C GLU A 135 3.39 35.66 -4.62
N ALA A 136 4.05 35.27 -5.70
CA ALA A 136 5.33 35.83 -6.11
C ALA A 136 5.11 36.76 -7.31
N PHE A 137 4.66 37.98 -7.01
CA PHE A 137 4.87 39.19 -7.82
C PHE A 137 5.28 40.31 -6.88
#